data_AF-A0A9E2MCW2-F1
#
_entry.id   AF-A0A9E2MCW2-F1
#
_cell.length_a   1.000
_cell.length_b   1.000
_cell.length_c   1.000
_cell.angle_alpha   90.00
_cell.angle_beta   90.00
_cell.angle_gamma   90.00
#
_symmetry.space_group_name_H-M   'P 1'
#
loop_
_entity.id
_entity.type
_entity.pdbx_description
1 polymer ?
#
loop_
_entity_poly.entity_id
_entity_poly.type
_entity_poly.pdbx_seq_one_letter_code
_entity_poly.pdbx_strand_id
1 'polypeptide(L)'
;MIKGQVLQDHFLNTLRKEKVSVSIYLMNGIKLQGIVESFDQYVVMLKSSVTQMVYKHAISTIVPGHNIHLVYPHASAEVAELEAEEETLSE
;
A
#
# COMPACT_ATOMS: atom_id res chain seq x y z
N MET A 1 -11.63 -11.09 -4.18
CA MET A 1 -10.96 -9.95 -4.85
C MET A 1 -10.80 -8.69 -3.98
N ILE A 2 -11.54 -8.53 -2.87
CA ILE A 2 -11.53 -7.30 -2.05
C ILE A 2 -10.23 -7.14 -1.21
N LYS A 3 -9.65 -8.24 -0.70
CA LYS A 3 -8.45 -8.19 0.19
C LYS A 3 -7.23 -7.50 -0.46
N GLY A 4 -7.03 -7.63 -1.77
CA GLY A 4 -5.89 -7.03 -2.48
C GLY A 4 -6.00 -5.51 -2.65
N GLN A 5 -7.21 -4.99 -2.85
CA GLN A 5 -7.42 -3.53 -2.93
C GLN A 5 -7.22 -2.87 -1.56
N VAL A 6 -7.71 -3.49 -0.48
CA VAL A 6 -7.53 -2.97 0.88
C VAL A 6 -6.04 -2.84 1.24
N LEU A 7 -5.23 -3.86 0.94
CA LEU A 7 -3.78 -3.79 1.16
C LEU A 7 -3.13 -2.66 0.35
N GLN A 8 -3.47 -2.56 -0.94
CA GLN A 8 -2.92 -1.54 -1.83
C GLN A 8 -3.24 -0.13 -1.33
N ASP A 9 -4.52 0.13 -1.01
CA ASP A 9 -4.98 1.44 -0.56
C ASP A 9 -4.35 1.80 0.78
N HIS A 10 -4.28 0.86 1.72
CA HIS A 10 -3.62 1.09 3.00
C HIS A 10 -2.13 1.41 2.82
N PHE A 11 -1.42 0.62 2.01
CA PHE A 11 -0.02 0.83 1.70
C PHE A 11 0.25 2.21 1.09
N LEU A 12 -0.46 2.57 0.01
CA LEU A 12 -0.30 3.87 -0.65
C LEU A 12 -0.72 5.04 0.25
N ASN A 13 -1.73 4.86 1.09
CA ASN A 13 -2.17 5.89 2.03
C ASN A 13 -1.17 6.12 3.16
N THR A 14 -0.54 5.07 3.69
CA THR A 14 0.55 5.20 4.67
C THR A 14 1.71 5.98 4.07
N LEU A 15 2.17 5.60 2.87
CA LEU A 15 3.24 6.31 2.15
C LEU A 15 2.92 7.80 1.95
N ARG A 16 1.68 8.11 1.56
CA ARG A 16 1.20 9.48 1.34
C ARG A 16 1.16 10.30 2.63
N LYS A 17 0.53 9.76 3.69
CA LYS A 17 0.35 10.47 4.96
C LYS A 17 1.68 10.77 5.64
N GLU A 18 2.58 9.79 5.64
CA GLU A 18 3.90 9.89 6.28
C GLU A 18 4.95 10.56 5.37
N LYS A 19 4.59 10.90 4.12
CA LYS A 19 5.49 11.49 3.11
C LYS A 19 6.78 10.68 2.92
N VAL A 20 6.63 9.36 2.93
CA VAL A 20 7.75 8.42 2.77
C VAL A 20 8.32 8.57 1.36
N SER A 21 9.64 8.73 1.26
CA SER A 21 10.32 8.69 -0.04
C SER A 21 10.22 7.29 -0.62
N VAL A 22 9.81 7.17 -1.88
CA VAL A 22 9.63 5.89 -2.59
C VAL A 22 10.47 5.82 -3.85
N SER A 23 10.86 4.61 -4.21
CA SER A 23 11.34 4.25 -5.54
C SER A 23 10.29 3.40 -6.24
N ILE A 24 9.75 3.90 -7.35
CA ILE A 24 8.80 3.19 -8.21
C ILE A 24 9.57 2.65 -9.41
N TYR A 25 9.58 1.33 -9.55
CA TYR A 25 10.13 0.64 -10.71
C TYR A 25 9.01 0.38 -11.71
N LEU A 26 9.24 0.75 -12.96
CA LEU A 26 8.32 0.51 -14.06
C LEU A 26 8.61 -0.82 -14.75
N MET A 27 7.63 -1.36 -15.46
CA MET A 27 7.73 -2.60 -16.24
C MET A 27 8.90 -2.59 -17.24
N ASN A 28 9.25 -1.42 -17.78
CA ASN A 28 10.35 -1.25 -18.73
C ASN A 28 11.72 -1.05 -18.04
N GLY A 29 11.79 -1.16 -16.71
CA GLY A 29 13.03 -1.01 -15.93
C GLY A 29 13.38 0.41 -15.52
N ILE A 30 12.62 1.43 -15.95
CA ILE A 30 12.84 2.81 -15.50
C ILE A 30 12.49 2.93 -14.01
N LYS A 31 13.35 3.64 -13.27
CA LYS A 31 13.15 3.97 -11.85
C LYS A 31 12.73 5.42 -11.70
N LEU A 32 11.57 5.65 -11.08
CA LEU A 32 11.10 6.95 -10.64
C LEU A 32 11.30 7.09 -9.13
N GLN A 33 11.61 8.29 -8.65
CA GLN A 33 11.79 8.57 -7.22
C GLN A 33 11.01 9.81 -6.82
N GLY A 34 10.47 9.80 -5.61
CA GLY A 34 9.67 10.91 -5.09
C GLY A 34 8.85 10.50 -3.87
N ILE A 35 7.79 11.24 -3.59
CA ILE A 35 6.79 10.91 -2.56
C ILE A 35 5.42 10.73 -3.22
N VAL A 36 4.58 9.87 -2.65
CA VAL A 36 3.19 9.72 -3.11
C VAL A 36 2.39 10.94 -2.64
N GLU A 37 1.90 11.74 -3.57
CA GLU A 37 1.08 12.93 -3.28
C GLU A 37 -0.41 12.58 -3.18
N SER A 38 -0.91 11.77 -4.12
CA SER A 38 -2.26 11.22 -4.14
C SER A 38 -2.32 9.98 -5.03
N PHE A 39 -3.44 9.25 -5.00
CA PHE A 39 -3.68 8.09 -5.86
C PHE A 39 -5.19 7.85 -6.00
N ASP A 40 -5.56 7.14 -7.05
CA ASP A 40 -6.90 6.58 -7.24
C ASP A 40 -6.82 5.09 -7.60
N GLN A 41 -7.87 4.53 -8.19
CA GLN A 41 -7.91 3.14 -8.61
C GLN A 41 -6.81 2.78 -9.65
N TYR A 42 -6.44 3.69 -10.55
CA TYR A 42 -5.60 3.40 -11.71
C TYR A 42 -4.26 4.15 -11.77
N VAL A 43 -4.13 5.27 -11.05
CA VAL A 43 -2.94 6.12 -11.10
C VAL A 43 -2.40 6.46 -9.72
N VAL A 44 -1.13 6.83 -9.68
CA VAL A 44 -0.41 7.40 -8.53
C VAL A 44 0.20 8.73 -8.95
N MET A 45 -0.06 9.79 -8.19
CA MET A 45 0.62 11.08 -8.36
C MET A 45 1.92 11.06 -7.56
N LEU A 46 3.05 11.10 -8.26
CA LEU A 46 4.39 11.08 -7.68
C LEU A 46 4.99 12.49 -7.71
N LYS A 47 5.34 13.02 -6.54
CA LYS A 47 5.99 14.33 -6.40
C LYS A 47 7.50 14.17 -6.27
N SER A 48 8.23 14.83 -7.16
CA SER A 48 9.69 15.04 -7.09
C SER A 48 9.98 16.54 -7.21
N SER A 49 10.77 16.98 -8.19
CA SER A 49 10.84 18.39 -8.60
C SER A 49 9.53 18.87 -9.23
N VAL A 50 8.86 17.99 -9.98
CA VAL A 50 7.53 18.18 -10.53
C VAL A 50 6.58 17.09 -10.04
N THR A 51 5.28 17.34 -10.14
CA THR A 51 4.25 16.31 -9.93
C THR A 51 4.01 15.61 -11.26
N GLN A 52 4.08 14.28 -11.29
CA GLN A 52 3.78 13.47 -12.46
C GLN A 52 2.77 12.38 -12.13
N MET A 53 1.91 12.06 -13.09
CA MET A 53 0.96 10.95 -13.00
C MET A 53 1.62 9.67 -13.50
N VAL A 54 1.56 8.61 -12.71
CA VAL A 54 2.09 7.28 -13.05
C VAL A 54 0.95 6.27 -13.07
N TYR A 55 0.73 5.63 -14.22
CA TYR A 55 -0.29 4.58 -14.34
C TYR A 55 0.15 3.29 -13.67
N LYS A 56 -0.71 2.70 -12.83
CA LYS A 56 -0.41 1.46 -12.09
C LYS A 56 -0.07 0.28 -12.99
N HIS A 57 -0.65 0.19 -14.19
CA HIS A 57 -0.32 -0.89 -15.14
C HIS A 57 1.13 -0.85 -15.63
N ALA A 58 1.79 0.31 -15.54
CA ALA A 58 3.18 0.47 -15.91
C ALA A 58 4.13 0.23 -14.74
N ILE A 59 3.62 0.07 -13.50
CA ILE A 59 4.43 -0.11 -12.28
C ILE A 59 4.68 -1.60 -12.05
N SER A 60 5.94 -1.96 -11.80
CA SER A 60 6.34 -3.29 -11.33
C SER A 60 6.34 -3.38 -9.82
N THR A 61 6.92 -2.38 -9.16
CA THR A 61 7.24 -2.46 -7.74
C THR A 61 7.36 -1.06 -7.16
N ILE A 62 6.87 -0.88 -5.93
CA ILE A 62 7.03 0.34 -5.14
C ILE A 62 7.83 -0.03 -3.90
N VAL A 63 8.99 0.59 -3.73
CA VAL A 63 9.91 0.33 -2.60
C VAL A 63 9.99 1.58 -1.73
N PRO A 64 9.60 1.52 -0.44
CA PRO A 64 9.77 2.64 0.47
C PRO A 64 11.24 2.80 0.88
N GLY A 65 11.65 4.04 1.17
CA GLY A 65 13.01 4.37 1.60
C GLY A 65 13.35 3.87 3.00
N HIS A 66 12.34 3.52 3.80
CA HIS A 66 12.45 2.86 5.08
C HIS A 66 11.24 1.95 5.31
N ASN A 67 11.31 1.08 6.33
CA ASN A 67 10.15 0.29 6.72
C ASN A 67 9.00 1.18 7.15
N ILE A 68 7.79 0.84 6.69
CA ILE A 68 6.55 1.49 7.08
C ILE A 68 5.74 0.54 7.96
N HIS A 69 4.99 1.10 8.91
CA HIS A 69 4.09 0.32 9.74
C HIS A 69 2.72 0.22 9.08
N LEU A 70 2.38 -0.96 8.56
CA LEU A 70 1.05 -1.23 8.03
C LEU A 70 0.13 -1.67 9.17
N VAL A 71 -0.74 -0.77 9.61
CA VAL A 71 -1.83 -1.10 10.53
C VAL A 71 -2.92 -1.81 9.73
N TYR A 72 -3.10 -3.11 9.92
CA TYR A 72 -4.21 -3.84 9.31
C TYR A 72 -5.42 -3.77 10.24
N PRO A 73 -6.47 -2.99 9.92
CA PRO A 73 -7.61 -2.84 10.83
C PRO A 73 -8.40 -4.15 11.02
N HIS A 74 -8.24 -5.12 10.11
CA HIS A 74 -8.99 -6.38 10.12
C HIS A 74 -8.18 -7.60 10.59
N ALA A 75 -6.86 -7.51 10.72
CA ALA A 75 -6.08 -8.67 11.17
C ALA A 75 -6.35 -9.00 12.65
N SER A 76 -6.59 -7.99 13.49
CA SER A 76 -6.89 -8.20 14.91
C SER A 76 -8.33 -8.68 15.14
N ALA A 77 -9.29 -8.30 14.29
CA ALA A 77 -10.69 -8.70 14.45
C ALA A 77 -10.95 -10.10 13.88
N GLU A 78 -10.40 -10.42 12.69
CA GLU A 78 -10.55 -11.74 12.06
C GLU A 78 -9.80 -12.82 12.86
N VAL A 79 -8.67 -12.49 13.51
CA VAL A 79 -7.95 -13.40 14.43
C VAL A 79 -8.68 -13.56 15.76
N ALA A 80 -9.23 -12.49 16.33
CA ALA A 80 -10.00 -12.58 17.58
C ALA A 80 -11.33 -13.33 17.41
N GLU A 81 -12.00 -13.20 16.25
CA GLU A 81 -13.20 -13.96 15.93
C GLU A 81 -12.90 -15.46 15.76
N LEU A 82 -11.77 -15.82 15.15
CA LEU A 82 -11.32 -17.20 15.00
C LEU A 82 -10.90 -17.84 16.35
N GLU A 83 -10.22 -17.09 17.22
CA GLU A 83 -9.86 -17.54 18.58
C GLU A 83 -11.12 -17.75 19.45
N ALA A 84 -12.14 -16.91 19.30
CA ALA A 84 -13.41 -17.04 20.04
C ALA A 84 -14.29 -18.21 19.54
N GLU A 85 -14.25 -18.54 18.25
CA GLU A 85 -14.94 -19.73 17.70
C GLU A 85 -14.26 -21.04 18.10
N GLU A 86 -12.93 -21.09 18.26
CA GLU A 86 -12.23 -22.28 18.77
C GLU A 86 -12.53 -22.55 20.25
N GLU A 87 -12.61 -21.52 21.10
CA GLU A 87 -12.96 -21.70 22.52
C GLU A 87 -14.39 -22.24 22.69
N THR A 88 -15.35 -21.78 21.89
CA THR A 88 -16.76 -22.19 21.98
C THR A 88 -17.07 -23.57 21.40
N LEU A 89 -16.21 -24.15 20.56
CA LEU A 89 -16.31 -25.54 20.09
C LEU A 89 -15.62 -26.56 21.03
N SER A 90 -14.85 -26.08 22.00
CA SER A 90 -14.09 -26.93 22.94
C SER A 90 -14.79 -27.16 24.28
N GLU A 91 -15.99 -26.61 24.48
CA GLU A 91 -16.89 -26.88 25.62
C GLU A 91 -18.08 -27.78 25.24
#